data_AF-A0A954F519-F1
#
_entry.id   AF-A0A954F519-F1
#
_cell.length_a   1.000
_cell.length_b   1.000
_cell.length_c   1.000
_cell.angle_alpha   90.00
_cell.angle_beta   90.00
_cell.angle_gamma   90.00
#
_symmetry.space_group_name_H-M   'P 1'
#
loop_
_entity.id
_entity.type
_entity.pdbx_description
1 polymer ?
#
loop_
_entity_poly.entity_id
_entity_poly.type
_entity_poly.pdbx_seq_one_letter_code
_entity_poly.pdbx_strand_id
1 'polypeptide(L)'
;SLIEMADPWLDLTLKSLHGLSGRPLSAAVDRILELFDHIPKPVHRESCLVQLAQGAGLPVEVLRQQRTDLPERRGAQHAARLSQNVEPTAPDGDTSEKNENAPVDPRVLKAYRGAVGAALCDTNLIPRVRHLLENCPHPGHRAILEAMIELWDSEDPNAPDDITCQHVLNALGDHPIRQHVASLVQYVQEAEEPLALLEAELAFLQQKQDGMHRARLLARIQELELHAQDDPEAQAEFHRCQLELSRLIQGSQQSHGS
;
A
#
# COMPACT_ATOMS: atom_id res chain seq x y z
N SER A 1 -38.28 28.11 -7.49
CA SER A 1 -37.42 27.97 -8.67
C SER A 1 -35.99 27.73 -8.20
N LEU A 2 -35.58 26.46 -8.15
CA LEU A 2 -34.36 25.98 -7.46
C LEU A 2 -33.24 25.62 -8.46
N ILE A 3 -33.10 26.44 -9.51
CA ILE A 3 -32.10 26.24 -10.58
C ILE A 3 -31.11 27.43 -10.66
N GLU A 4 -31.25 28.47 -9.85
CA GLU A 4 -30.45 29.71 -9.99
C GLU A 4 -29.09 29.73 -9.26
N MET A 5 -28.61 28.60 -8.74
CA MET A 5 -27.22 28.49 -8.30
C MET A 5 -26.54 27.37 -9.08
N ALA A 6 -26.46 27.52 -10.40
CA ALA A 6 -25.38 26.89 -11.14
C ALA A 6 -24.09 27.45 -10.55
N ASP A 7 -23.29 26.57 -9.97
CA ASP A 7 -22.02 26.94 -9.37
C ASP A 7 -21.18 27.73 -10.41
N PRO A 8 -20.66 28.93 -10.09
CA PRO A 8 -19.97 29.80 -11.05
C PRO A 8 -18.80 29.14 -11.80
N TRP A 9 -18.22 28.09 -11.20
CA TRP A 9 -17.12 27.32 -11.79
C TRP A 9 -17.62 26.32 -12.86
N LEU A 10 -18.84 25.78 -12.72
CA LEU A 10 -19.41 24.86 -13.70
C LEU A 10 -19.78 25.60 -14.98
N ASP A 11 -20.42 26.77 -14.88
CA ASP A 11 -20.71 27.61 -16.04
C ASP A 11 -19.44 28.04 -16.80
N LEU A 12 -18.35 28.30 -16.06
CA LEU A 12 -17.06 28.68 -16.65
C LEU A 12 -16.39 27.50 -17.36
N THR A 13 -16.54 26.29 -16.83
CA THR A 13 -16.04 25.06 -17.47
C THR A 13 -16.91 24.60 -18.64
N LEU A 14 -18.22 24.81 -18.60
CA LEU A 14 -19.10 24.51 -19.75
C LEU A 14 -18.82 25.46 -20.93
N LYS A 15 -18.51 26.73 -20.65
CA LYS A 15 -18.08 27.69 -21.70
C LYS A 15 -16.79 27.28 -22.38
N SER A 16 -15.90 26.55 -21.71
CA SER A 16 -14.64 26.08 -22.33
C SER A 16 -14.82 24.83 -23.21
N LEU A 17 -15.98 24.16 -23.14
CA LEU A 17 -16.34 23.06 -24.04
C LEU A 17 -16.86 23.54 -25.40
N HIS A 18 -17.30 24.79 -25.50
CA HIS A 18 -17.84 25.35 -26.73
C HIS A 18 -16.79 25.34 -27.86
N GLY A 19 -17.14 24.70 -28.99
CA GLY A 19 -16.26 24.58 -30.16
C GLY A 19 -15.34 23.36 -30.15
N LEU A 20 -15.30 22.56 -29.08
CA LEU A 20 -14.60 21.28 -29.05
C LEU A 20 -15.48 20.18 -29.66
N SER A 21 -14.87 19.27 -30.42
CA SER A 21 -15.54 18.08 -30.96
C SER A 21 -14.61 16.88 -30.96
N GLY A 22 -15.17 15.66 -31.00
CA GLY A 22 -14.39 14.42 -31.06
C GLY A 22 -13.51 14.17 -29.83
N ARG A 23 -12.25 13.78 -30.06
CA ARG A 23 -11.30 13.38 -29.01
C ARG A 23 -10.96 14.51 -28.01
N PRO A 24 -10.74 15.78 -28.44
CA PRO A 24 -10.59 16.91 -27.52
C PRO A 24 -11.79 17.13 -26.59
N LEU A 25 -13.01 17.00 -27.12
CA LEU A 25 -14.23 17.11 -26.31
C LEU A 25 -14.31 15.99 -25.29
N SER A 26 -14.05 14.74 -25.69
CA SER A 26 -14.03 13.59 -24.79
C SER A 26 -13.04 13.78 -23.64
N ALA A 27 -11.82 14.26 -23.93
CA ALA A 27 -10.79 14.49 -22.91
C ALA A 27 -11.13 15.65 -21.97
N ALA A 28 -11.77 16.71 -22.49
CA ALA A 28 -12.23 17.82 -21.66
C ALA A 28 -13.40 17.38 -20.76
N VAL A 29 -14.31 16.56 -21.27
CA VAL A 29 -15.39 15.94 -20.51
C VAL A 29 -14.85 14.99 -19.43
N ASP A 30 -13.84 14.17 -19.72
CA ASP A 30 -13.19 13.30 -18.73
C ASP A 30 -12.65 14.11 -17.54
N ARG A 31 -11.99 15.24 -17.81
CA ARG A 31 -11.49 16.15 -16.75
C ARG A 31 -12.58 16.77 -15.91
N ILE A 32 -13.73 17.13 -16.51
CA ILE A 32 -14.85 17.69 -15.74
C ILE A 32 -15.53 16.59 -14.91
N LEU A 33 -15.64 15.37 -15.44
CA LEU A 33 -16.16 14.22 -14.69
C LEU A 33 -15.26 13.85 -13.50
N GLU A 34 -13.94 14.02 -13.62
CA GLU A 34 -12.98 13.87 -12.50
C GLU A 34 -13.23 14.91 -11.39
N LEU A 35 -13.60 16.14 -11.74
CA LEU A 35 -13.96 17.16 -10.75
C LEU A 35 -15.25 16.80 -10.01
N PHE A 36 -16.20 16.09 -10.66
CA PHE A 36 -17.43 15.65 -10.00
C PHE A 36 -17.19 14.58 -8.91
N ASP A 37 -16.08 13.84 -8.96
CA ASP A 37 -15.72 12.87 -7.92
C ASP A 37 -15.30 13.54 -6.60
N HIS A 38 -15.04 14.86 -6.62
CA HIS A 38 -14.70 15.67 -5.45
C HIS A 38 -15.95 16.30 -4.77
N ILE A 39 -17.12 16.28 -5.41
CA ILE A 39 -18.35 16.85 -4.85
C ILE A 39 -18.91 15.87 -3.80
N PRO A 40 -19.06 16.19 -2.51
CA PRO A 40 -19.36 15.19 -1.48
C PRO A 40 -20.81 14.63 -1.53
N LYS A 41 -21.77 15.35 -2.13
CA LYS A 41 -23.19 14.96 -2.13
C LYS A 41 -23.60 14.25 -3.43
N PRO A 42 -24.11 13.02 -3.40
CA PRO A 42 -24.44 12.24 -4.60
C PRO A 42 -25.55 12.87 -5.46
N VAL A 43 -26.54 13.51 -4.82
CA VAL A 43 -27.62 14.23 -5.53
C VAL A 43 -27.10 15.48 -6.27
N HIS A 44 -26.06 16.13 -5.72
CA HIS A 44 -25.43 17.27 -6.40
C HIS A 44 -24.55 16.83 -7.56
N ARG A 45 -23.84 15.70 -7.43
CA ARG A 45 -23.11 15.08 -8.56
C ARG A 45 -24.03 14.79 -9.73
N GLU A 46 -25.20 14.22 -9.48
CA GLU A 46 -26.17 13.89 -10.52
C GLU A 46 -26.75 15.16 -11.18
N SER A 47 -27.03 16.20 -10.40
CA SER A 47 -27.44 17.50 -10.94
C SER A 47 -26.37 18.15 -11.83
N CYS A 48 -25.10 18.10 -11.43
CA CYS A 48 -23.98 18.59 -12.23
C CYS A 48 -23.76 17.76 -13.51
N LEU A 49 -24.03 16.45 -13.45
CA LEU A 49 -23.92 15.54 -14.60
C LEU A 49 -25.01 15.81 -15.65
N VAL A 50 -26.24 16.11 -15.22
CA VAL A 50 -27.33 16.56 -16.11
C VAL A 50 -27.00 17.92 -16.74
N GLN A 51 -26.42 18.84 -15.98
CA GLN A 51 -26.00 20.16 -16.51
C GLN A 51 -24.83 20.03 -17.50
N LEU A 52 -23.88 19.14 -17.26
CA LEU A 52 -22.79 18.81 -18.19
C LEU A 52 -23.32 18.17 -19.48
N ALA A 53 -24.28 17.25 -19.37
CA ALA A 53 -24.94 16.65 -20.52
C ALA A 53 -25.59 17.71 -21.42
N GLN A 54 -26.33 18.63 -20.82
CA GLN A 54 -26.98 19.74 -21.53
C GLN A 54 -25.96 20.70 -22.16
N GLY A 55 -24.91 21.09 -21.42
CA GLY A 55 -23.89 22.02 -21.91
C GLY A 55 -22.95 21.45 -22.96
N ALA A 56 -22.67 20.14 -22.91
CA ALA A 56 -21.85 19.45 -23.90
C ALA A 56 -22.65 18.91 -25.10
N GLY A 57 -23.98 18.96 -25.05
CA GLY A 57 -24.86 18.40 -26.09
C GLY A 57 -24.81 16.87 -26.17
N LEU A 58 -24.51 16.19 -25.07
CA LEU A 58 -24.34 14.74 -24.99
C LEU A 58 -25.49 14.09 -24.18
N PRO A 59 -25.91 12.86 -24.52
CA PRO A 59 -26.84 12.12 -23.67
C PRO A 59 -26.24 11.87 -22.28
N VAL A 60 -27.03 12.02 -21.23
CA VAL A 60 -26.56 11.88 -19.84
C VAL A 60 -26.04 10.46 -19.57
N GLU A 61 -26.62 9.46 -20.24
CA GLU A 61 -26.20 8.05 -20.20
C GLU A 61 -24.79 7.85 -20.76
N VAL A 62 -24.41 8.60 -21.80
CA VAL A 62 -23.06 8.55 -22.36
C VAL A 62 -22.05 9.07 -21.35
N LEU A 63 -22.39 10.13 -20.61
CA LEU A 63 -21.54 10.67 -19.55
C LEU A 63 -21.44 9.76 -18.33
N ARG A 64 -22.53 9.08 -17.95
CA ARG A 64 -22.48 8.06 -16.88
C ARG A 64 -21.56 6.90 -17.28
N GLN A 65 -21.70 6.38 -18.49
CA GLN A 65 -20.85 5.29 -18.98
C GLN A 65 -19.39 5.74 -19.09
N GLN A 66 -19.12 6.92 -19.62
CA GLN A 66 -17.78 7.48 -19.73
C GLN A 66 -17.12 7.67 -18.36
N ARG A 67 -17.88 8.04 -17.33
CA ARG A 67 -17.41 8.10 -15.94
C ARG A 67 -17.09 6.72 -15.37
N THR A 68 -17.89 5.71 -15.69
CA THR A 68 -17.64 4.31 -15.28
C THR A 68 -16.39 3.73 -15.94
N ASP A 69 -16.12 4.07 -17.20
CA ASP A 69 -14.98 3.55 -17.98
C ASP A 69 -13.66 4.34 -17.74
N LEU A 70 -13.76 5.49 -17.07
CA LEU A 70 -12.64 6.40 -16.78
C LEU A 70 -11.49 5.74 -15.98
N PRO A 71 -11.72 4.83 -15.01
CA PRO A 71 -10.66 4.08 -14.32
C PRO A 71 -9.84 3.16 -15.24
N GLU A 72 -10.49 2.44 -16.17
CA GLU A 72 -9.81 1.52 -17.10
C GLU A 72 -8.97 2.28 -18.14
N ARG A 73 -9.47 3.41 -18.64
CA ARG A 73 -8.74 4.28 -19.57
C ARG A 73 -7.49 4.91 -18.93
N ARG A 74 -7.51 5.15 -17.62
CA ARG A 74 -6.35 5.63 -16.84
C ARG A 74 -5.27 4.54 -16.70
N GLY A 75 -5.65 3.29 -16.45
CA GLY A 75 -4.73 2.16 -16.37
C GLY A 75 -3.96 1.91 -17.66
N ALA A 76 -4.64 1.98 -18.81
CA ALA A 76 -4.04 1.76 -20.12
C ALA A 76 -3.01 2.87 -20.50
N GLN A 77 -3.29 4.14 -20.16
CA GLN A 77 -2.37 5.25 -20.45
C GLN A 77 -1.12 5.22 -19.56
N HIS A 78 -1.23 4.72 -18.32
CA HIS A 78 -0.11 4.58 -17.41
C HIS A 78 0.83 3.43 -17.81
N ALA A 79 0.28 2.29 -18.23
CA ALA A 79 1.05 1.16 -18.77
C ALA A 79 1.83 1.53 -20.05
N ALA A 80 1.26 2.36 -20.92
CA ALA A 80 1.91 2.82 -22.13
C ALA A 80 3.13 3.73 -21.87
N ARG A 81 3.09 4.53 -20.78
CA ARG A 81 4.22 5.39 -20.37
C ARG A 81 5.37 4.61 -19.75
N LEU A 82 5.07 3.56 -18.99
CA LEU A 82 6.09 2.69 -18.39
C LEU A 82 6.85 1.84 -19.42
N SER A 83 6.20 1.51 -20.54
CA SER A 83 6.81 0.69 -21.60
C SER A 83 7.78 1.47 -22.51
N GLN A 84 7.79 2.80 -22.46
CA GLN A 84 8.68 3.64 -23.30
C GLN A 84 10.06 3.90 -22.69
N ASN A 85 10.35 3.42 -21.49
CA ASN A 85 11.57 3.77 -20.73
C ASN A 85 12.63 2.67 -20.61
N VAL A 86 12.54 1.60 -21.40
CA VAL A 86 13.56 0.53 -21.40
C VAL A 86 14.24 0.47 -22.76
N GLU A 87 15.38 1.16 -22.89
CA GLU A 87 16.33 0.94 -23.97
C GLU A 87 17.31 -0.19 -23.60
N PRO A 88 17.72 -1.08 -24.53
CA PRO A 88 18.49 -2.27 -24.21
C PRO A 88 20.00 -2.03 -24.41
N THR A 89 20.79 -2.17 -23.35
CA THR A 89 22.25 -2.31 -23.45
C THR A 89 22.64 -3.75 -23.14
N ALA A 90 23.40 -4.34 -24.06
CA ALA A 90 23.88 -5.73 -24.08
C ALA A 90 24.97 -6.01 -23.01
N PRO A 91 25.30 -7.30 -22.76
CA PRO A 91 25.78 -7.79 -21.46
C PRO A 91 27.27 -8.10 -21.42
N ASP A 92 27.84 -8.12 -20.20
CA ASP A 92 29.00 -8.96 -19.87
C ASP A 92 29.15 -9.16 -18.34
N GLY A 93 29.44 -10.40 -17.94
CA GLY A 93 30.28 -10.68 -16.76
C GLY A 93 29.63 -10.96 -15.39
N ASP A 94 29.06 -12.15 -15.25
CA ASP A 94 29.22 -13.10 -14.12
C ASP A 94 29.59 -12.57 -12.72
N THR A 95 28.64 -12.60 -11.78
CA THR A 95 28.81 -13.25 -10.45
C THR A 95 27.47 -13.28 -9.70
N SER A 96 26.95 -14.50 -9.49
CA SER A 96 26.00 -14.87 -8.43
C SER A 96 25.01 -13.80 -7.94
N GLU A 97 24.05 -13.45 -8.80
CA GLU A 97 22.81 -12.84 -8.34
C GLU A 97 22.07 -13.87 -7.48
N LYS A 98 22.13 -13.66 -6.17
CA LYS A 98 21.14 -14.18 -5.23
C LYS A 98 19.77 -14.02 -5.86
N ASN A 99 19.00 -15.10 -5.87
CA ASN A 99 17.58 -15.14 -6.21
C ASN A 99 16.78 -14.14 -5.34
N GLU A 100 16.85 -12.84 -5.64
CA GLU A 100 16.06 -11.77 -5.00
C GLU A 100 14.61 -11.70 -5.54
N ASN A 101 14.28 -12.54 -6.51
CA ASN A 101 12.93 -12.67 -7.07
C ASN A 101 12.16 -13.92 -6.60
N ALA A 102 12.54 -14.51 -5.46
CA ALA A 102 11.69 -15.54 -4.85
C ALA A 102 10.34 -14.91 -4.46
N PRO A 103 9.20 -15.45 -4.93
CA PRO A 103 7.89 -14.89 -4.62
C PRO A 103 7.66 -14.91 -3.11
N VAL A 104 7.33 -13.74 -2.55
CA VAL A 104 7.04 -13.58 -1.13
C VAL A 104 5.89 -14.52 -0.72
N ASP A 105 6.04 -15.22 0.41
CA ASP A 105 5.02 -16.13 0.94
C ASP A 105 3.68 -15.36 1.11
N PRO A 106 2.58 -15.79 0.46
CA PRO A 106 1.29 -15.10 0.54
C PRO A 106 0.75 -15.04 1.98
N ARG A 107 1.15 -15.95 2.86
CA ARG A 107 0.77 -15.91 4.28
C ARG A 107 1.47 -14.77 5.02
N VAL A 108 2.72 -14.46 4.66
CA VAL A 108 3.42 -13.29 5.19
C VAL A 108 2.72 -12.01 4.72
N LEU A 109 2.38 -11.92 3.43
CA LEU A 109 1.62 -10.77 2.92
C LEU A 109 0.27 -10.59 3.61
N LYS A 110 -0.45 -11.69 3.89
CA LYS A 110 -1.70 -11.68 4.67
C LYS A 110 -1.47 -11.16 6.09
N ALA A 111 -0.40 -11.59 6.76
CA ALA A 111 -0.11 -11.14 8.12
C ALA A 111 0.22 -9.64 8.17
N TYR A 112 1.01 -9.14 7.22
CA TYR A 112 1.22 -7.70 7.05
C TYR A 112 -0.10 -6.95 6.79
N ARG A 113 -0.99 -7.52 5.96
CA ARG A 113 -2.32 -6.95 5.70
C ARG A 113 -3.13 -6.80 6.99
N GLY A 114 -3.17 -7.85 7.82
CA GLY A 114 -3.87 -7.85 9.11
C GLY A 114 -3.27 -6.87 10.11
N ALA A 115 -1.95 -6.86 10.27
CA ALA A 115 -1.26 -5.95 11.19
C ALA A 115 -1.44 -4.47 10.80
N VAL A 116 -1.30 -4.13 9.51
CA VAL A 116 -1.52 -2.77 9.00
C VAL A 116 -3.00 -2.38 9.14
N GLY A 117 -3.92 -3.27 8.79
CA GLY A 117 -5.35 -3.03 8.94
C GLY A 117 -5.76 -2.79 10.40
N ALA A 118 -5.19 -3.54 11.34
CA ALA A 118 -5.46 -3.38 12.77
C ALA A 118 -5.01 -2.00 13.27
N ALA A 119 -3.82 -1.57 12.88
CA ALA A 119 -3.31 -0.25 13.24
C ALA A 119 -4.08 0.90 12.57
N LEU A 120 -4.70 0.66 11.39
CA LEU A 120 -5.60 1.62 10.74
C LEU A 120 -6.96 1.75 11.44
N CYS A 121 -7.44 0.67 12.06
CA CYS A 121 -8.68 0.65 12.83
C CYS A 121 -8.51 1.24 14.24
N ASP A 122 -7.35 1.01 14.87
CA ASP A 122 -6.99 1.58 16.17
C ASP A 122 -5.55 2.11 16.12
N THR A 123 -5.43 3.43 16.08
CA THR A 123 -4.15 4.12 15.89
C THR A 123 -3.24 4.02 17.11
N ASN A 124 -3.77 3.68 18.29
CA ASN A 124 -2.94 3.39 19.48
C ASN A 124 -2.03 2.16 19.29
N LEU A 125 -2.29 1.37 18.25
CA LEU A 125 -1.47 0.21 17.90
C LEU A 125 -0.28 0.55 17.00
N ILE A 126 -0.18 1.79 16.48
CA ILE A 126 0.92 2.23 15.60
C ILE A 126 2.31 1.98 16.22
N PRO A 127 2.57 2.29 17.51
CA PRO A 127 3.85 1.98 18.13
C PRO A 127 4.24 0.49 18.07
N ARG A 128 3.25 -0.42 18.13
CA ARG A 128 3.49 -1.87 18.10
C ARG A 128 3.88 -2.37 16.71
N VAL A 129 3.46 -1.71 15.63
CA VAL A 129 3.77 -2.12 14.25
C VAL A 129 5.00 -1.42 13.66
N ARG A 130 5.63 -0.47 14.37
CA ARG A 130 6.79 0.30 13.86
C ARG A 130 7.93 -0.58 13.36
N HIS A 131 8.28 -1.62 14.12
CA HIS A 131 9.36 -2.53 13.78
C HIS A 131 9.12 -3.32 12.46
N LEU A 132 7.88 -3.41 12.00
CA LEU A 132 7.55 -4.10 10.75
C LEU A 132 8.05 -3.35 9.51
N LEU A 133 8.32 -2.04 9.64
CA LEU A 133 8.73 -1.18 8.52
C LEU A 133 10.03 -1.68 7.86
N GLU A 134 11.01 -2.03 8.69
CA GLU A 134 12.37 -2.42 8.26
C GLU A 134 12.36 -3.64 7.34
N ASN A 135 11.44 -4.57 7.57
CA ASN A 135 11.37 -5.86 6.90
C ASN A 135 10.11 -6.03 6.03
N CYS A 136 9.34 -4.95 5.79
CA CYS A 136 8.10 -5.03 5.05
C CYS A 136 8.34 -5.43 3.58
N PRO A 137 7.82 -6.58 3.12
CA PRO A 137 8.13 -7.09 1.78
C PRO A 137 7.26 -6.46 0.67
N HIS A 138 6.14 -5.82 1.04
CA HIS A 138 5.21 -5.22 0.08
C HIS A 138 5.32 -3.69 0.10
N PRO A 139 5.71 -3.04 -1.02
CA PRO A 139 5.94 -1.60 -1.05
C PRO A 139 4.69 -0.80 -0.70
N GLY A 140 3.50 -1.30 -1.03
CA GLY A 140 2.25 -0.67 -0.63
C GLY A 140 1.99 -0.70 0.88
N HIS A 141 2.24 -1.83 1.55
CA HIS A 141 2.05 -1.91 3.00
C HIS A 141 3.10 -1.06 3.73
N ARG A 142 4.32 -1.01 3.19
CA ARG A 142 5.37 -0.12 3.67
C ARG A 142 4.94 1.35 3.61
N ALA A 143 4.46 1.82 2.46
CA ALA A 143 4.00 3.20 2.31
C ALA A 143 2.87 3.56 3.30
N ILE A 144 1.95 2.62 3.60
CA ILE A 144 0.92 2.85 4.62
C ILE A 144 1.54 2.96 6.01
N LEU A 145 2.45 2.04 6.38
CA LEU A 145 3.13 2.09 7.68
C LEU A 145 3.93 3.40 7.84
N GLU A 146 4.64 3.83 6.81
CA GLU A 146 5.39 5.11 6.79
C GLU A 146 4.45 6.29 7.06
N ALA A 147 3.36 6.39 6.30
CA ALA A 147 2.38 7.46 6.47
C ALA A 147 1.76 7.47 7.88
N MET A 148 1.45 6.29 8.43
CA MET A 148 0.89 6.17 9.78
C MET A 148 1.88 6.58 10.87
N ILE A 149 3.14 6.13 10.76
CA ILE A 149 4.19 6.45 11.73
C ILE A 149 4.54 7.94 11.66
N GLU A 150 4.62 8.52 10.47
CA GLU A 150 4.87 9.95 10.28
C GLU A 150 3.75 10.82 10.88
N LEU A 151 2.49 10.44 10.66
CA LEU A 151 1.36 11.12 11.29
C LEU A 151 1.35 10.97 12.81
N TRP A 152 1.81 9.82 13.34
CA TRP A 152 1.90 9.55 14.78
C TRP A 152 3.04 10.30 15.47
N ASP A 153 4.16 10.45 14.78
CA ASP A 153 5.34 11.17 15.29
C ASP A 153 5.27 12.68 15.03
N SER A 154 4.21 13.16 14.37
CA SER A 154 4.06 14.57 14.02
C SER A 154 3.94 15.44 15.28
N GLU A 155 4.91 16.32 15.49
CA GLU A 155 4.91 17.35 16.54
C GLU A 155 4.19 18.64 16.10
N ASP A 156 3.55 18.67 14.92
CA ASP A 156 2.81 19.85 14.46
C ASP A 156 1.65 20.16 15.43
N PRO A 157 1.59 21.36 16.04
CA PRO A 157 0.49 21.75 16.92
C PRO A 157 -0.87 21.84 16.23
N ASN A 158 -0.91 21.77 14.89
CA ASN A 158 -2.13 21.67 14.08
C ASN A 158 -2.42 20.23 13.62
N ALA A 159 -1.59 19.26 13.99
CA ALA A 159 -1.87 17.86 13.74
C ALA A 159 -3.17 17.47 14.46
N PRO A 160 -3.99 16.60 13.85
CA PRO A 160 -5.18 16.12 14.51
C PRO A 160 -4.81 15.27 15.73
N ASP A 161 -5.44 15.53 16.88
CA ASP A 161 -5.23 14.76 18.12
C ASP A 161 -5.53 13.26 17.92
N ASP A 162 -6.46 12.95 17.02
CA ASP A 162 -6.81 11.59 16.62
C ASP A 162 -6.46 11.34 15.15
N ILE A 163 -5.56 10.39 14.90
CA ILE A 163 -5.26 9.92 13.54
C ILE A 163 -6.44 9.09 13.03
N THR A 164 -6.91 9.40 11.82
CA THR A 164 -8.02 8.70 11.18
C THR A 164 -7.53 8.10 9.88
N CYS A 165 -8.29 7.14 9.34
CA CYS A 165 -8.06 6.63 7.98
C CYS A 165 -7.99 7.76 6.94
N GLN A 166 -8.74 8.85 7.11
CA GLN A 166 -8.70 9.99 6.19
C GLN A 166 -7.34 10.71 6.25
N HIS A 167 -6.74 10.84 7.45
CA HIS A 167 -5.41 11.43 7.61
C HIS A 167 -4.36 10.60 6.87
N VAL A 168 -4.41 9.26 7.03
CA VAL A 168 -3.50 8.34 6.32
C VAL A 168 -3.72 8.39 4.80
N LEU A 169 -4.97 8.40 4.34
CA LEU A 169 -5.30 8.54 2.92
C LEU A 169 -4.77 9.85 2.33
N ASN A 170 -4.79 10.94 3.12
CA ASN A 170 -4.25 12.23 2.69
C ASN A 170 -2.71 12.22 2.64
N ALA A 171 -2.05 11.64 3.65
CA ALA A 171 -0.59 11.49 3.69
C ALA A 171 -0.06 10.62 2.54
N LEU A 172 -0.82 9.60 2.12
CA LEU A 172 -0.49 8.78 0.96
C LEU A 172 -0.59 9.53 -0.39
N GLY A 173 -1.26 10.68 -0.45
CA GLY A 173 -1.38 11.49 -1.67
C GLY A 173 -1.92 10.70 -2.87
N ASP A 174 -1.12 10.63 -3.93
CA ASP A 174 -1.43 9.90 -5.18
C ASP A 174 -0.90 8.45 -5.19
N HIS A 175 -0.40 7.94 -4.06
CA HIS A 175 0.16 6.60 -3.98
C HIS A 175 -0.91 5.55 -4.31
N PRO A 176 -0.64 4.57 -5.21
CA PRO A 176 -1.66 3.62 -5.69
C PRO A 176 -2.27 2.77 -4.57
N ILE A 177 -1.52 2.51 -3.49
CA ILE A 177 -2.03 1.76 -2.33
C ILE A 177 -3.22 2.43 -1.63
N ARG A 178 -3.40 3.74 -1.83
CA ARG A 178 -4.50 4.51 -1.23
C ARG A 178 -5.86 3.90 -1.51
N GLN A 179 -6.06 3.32 -2.69
CA GLN A 179 -7.29 2.63 -3.09
C GLN A 179 -7.56 1.35 -2.28
N HIS A 180 -6.51 0.74 -1.73
CA HIS A 180 -6.60 -0.49 -0.99
C HIS A 180 -6.78 -0.28 0.53
N VAL A 181 -6.51 0.92 1.06
CA VAL A 181 -6.61 1.23 2.50
C VAL A 181 -8.00 0.91 3.05
N ALA A 182 -9.07 1.28 2.34
CA ALA A 182 -10.44 0.97 2.75
C ALA A 182 -10.70 -0.56 2.84
N SER A 183 -10.11 -1.34 1.93
CA SER A 183 -10.23 -2.80 1.94
C SER A 183 -9.39 -3.47 3.05
N LEU A 184 -8.40 -2.78 3.60
CA LEU A 184 -7.64 -3.22 4.78
C LEU A 184 -8.48 -3.03 6.04
N VAL A 185 -9.09 -1.85 6.17
CA VAL A 185 -10.00 -1.52 7.28
C VAL A 185 -11.17 -2.48 7.30
N GLN A 186 -11.82 -2.69 6.16
CA GLN A 186 -12.95 -3.62 6.05
C GLN A 186 -12.54 -5.06 6.45
N TYR A 187 -11.38 -5.53 6.00
CA TYR A 187 -10.87 -6.86 6.36
C TYR A 187 -10.71 -7.07 7.86
N VAL A 188 -10.35 -6.01 8.61
CA VAL A 188 -10.19 -6.08 10.06
C VAL A 188 -11.51 -5.86 10.80
N GLN A 189 -12.43 -5.06 10.25
CA GLN A 189 -13.78 -4.93 10.80
C GLN A 189 -14.59 -6.24 10.75
N GLU A 190 -14.22 -7.16 9.86
CA GLU A 190 -14.76 -8.52 9.82
C GLU A 190 -14.16 -9.44 10.91
N ALA A 191 -13.07 -9.03 11.58
CA ALA A 191 -12.50 -9.72 12.73
C ALA A 191 -13.12 -9.24 14.05
N GLU A 192 -13.20 -10.13 15.05
CA GLU A 192 -13.87 -9.82 16.33
C GLU A 192 -13.20 -8.69 17.12
N GLU A 193 -11.86 -8.57 17.07
CA GLU A 193 -11.11 -7.54 17.79
C GLU A 193 -9.78 -7.17 17.08
N PRO A 194 -9.53 -5.89 16.77
CA PRO A 194 -8.30 -5.44 16.09
C PRO A 194 -7.01 -5.75 16.84
N LEU A 195 -7.00 -5.64 18.18
CA LEU A 195 -5.83 -5.93 19.00
C LEU A 195 -5.48 -7.42 18.96
N ALA A 196 -6.46 -8.30 19.15
CA ALA A 196 -6.25 -9.74 19.10
C ALA A 196 -5.76 -10.19 17.72
N LEU A 197 -6.30 -9.60 16.65
CA LEU A 197 -5.80 -9.84 15.29
C LEU A 197 -4.35 -9.41 15.16
N LEU A 198 -3.99 -8.20 15.60
CA LEU A 198 -2.62 -7.72 15.53
C LEU A 198 -1.64 -8.64 16.27
N GLU A 199 -1.98 -9.07 17.49
CA GLU A 199 -1.11 -9.95 18.28
C GLU A 199 -0.89 -11.29 17.60
N ALA A 200 -1.94 -11.88 17.01
CA ALA A 200 -1.82 -13.11 16.24
C ALA A 200 -0.91 -12.94 15.00
N GLU A 201 -1.08 -11.85 14.25
CA GLU A 201 -0.27 -11.61 13.04
C GLU A 201 1.19 -11.29 13.37
N LEU A 202 1.46 -10.53 14.45
CA LEU A 202 2.82 -10.28 14.94
C LEU A 202 3.50 -11.57 15.41
N ALA A 203 2.79 -12.42 16.15
CA ALA A 203 3.31 -13.72 16.58
C ALA A 203 3.66 -14.61 15.38
N PHE A 204 2.81 -14.63 14.35
CA PHE A 204 3.09 -15.36 13.11
C PHE A 204 4.32 -14.81 12.37
N LEU A 205 4.43 -13.49 12.22
CA LEU A 205 5.58 -12.84 11.57
C LEU A 205 6.89 -13.12 12.31
N GLN A 206 6.88 -13.04 13.65
CA GLN A 206 8.03 -13.37 14.47
C GLN A 206 8.43 -14.84 14.30
N GLN A 207 7.47 -15.76 14.38
CA GLN A 207 7.73 -17.19 14.17
C GLN A 207 8.37 -17.47 12.79
N LYS A 208 7.93 -16.75 11.76
CA LYS A 208 8.51 -16.85 10.41
C LYS A 208 9.94 -16.32 10.35
N GLN A 209 10.21 -15.15 10.95
CA GLN A 209 11.56 -14.59 11.01
C GLN A 209 12.51 -15.53 11.78
N ASP A 210 12.08 -16.04 12.94
CA ASP A 210 12.85 -16.99 13.74
C ASP A 210 13.14 -18.28 12.98
N GLY A 211 12.15 -18.80 12.24
CA GLY A 211 12.31 -19.97 11.38
C GLY A 211 13.34 -19.75 10.26
N MET A 212 13.32 -18.58 9.61
CA MET A 212 14.31 -18.21 8.60
C MET A 212 15.70 -18.03 9.21
N HIS A 213 15.80 -17.38 10.36
CA HIS A 213 17.07 -17.18 11.06
C HIS A 213 17.68 -18.51 11.48
N ARG A 214 16.85 -19.41 12.03
CA ARG A 214 17.24 -20.78 12.36
C ARG A 214 17.75 -21.54 11.15
N ALA A 215 17.05 -21.48 10.02
CA ALA A 215 17.47 -22.17 8.79
C ALA A 215 18.82 -21.63 8.28
N ARG A 216 19.03 -20.31 8.33
CA ARG A 216 20.31 -19.68 7.97
C ARG A 216 21.45 -20.10 8.90
N LEU A 217 21.22 -20.09 10.22
CA LEU A 217 22.22 -20.53 11.18
C LEU A 217 22.59 -22.01 10.99
N LEU A 218 21.61 -22.88 10.75
CA LEU A 218 21.87 -24.30 10.48
C LEU A 218 22.69 -24.51 9.20
N ALA A 219 22.33 -23.82 8.11
CA ALA A 219 23.11 -23.88 6.87
C ALA A 219 24.54 -23.38 7.09
N ARG A 220 24.71 -22.27 7.82
CA ARG A 220 26.03 -21.71 8.12
C ARG A 220 26.87 -22.63 9.01
N ILE A 221 26.27 -23.25 10.02
CA ILE A 221 26.94 -24.25 10.88
C ILE A 221 27.44 -25.41 10.03
N GLN A 222 26.62 -25.92 9.11
CA GLN A 222 26.98 -27.02 8.22
C GLN A 222 28.15 -26.66 7.29
N GLU A 223 28.18 -25.43 6.76
CA GLU A 223 29.31 -24.93 5.97
C GLU A 223 30.60 -24.83 6.81
N LEU A 224 30.49 -24.26 8.01
CA LEU A 224 31.64 -24.04 8.89
C LEU A 224 32.22 -25.33 9.46
N GLU A 225 31.38 -26.36 9.68
CA GLU A 225 31.81 -27.68 10.16
C GLU A 225 32.88 -28.31 9.25
N LEU A 226 32.82 -28.03 7.94
CA LEU A 226 33.79 -28.53 6.95
C LEU A 226 35.18 -27.88 7.08
N HIS A 227 35.26 -26.68 7.67
CA HIS A 227 36.49 -25.88 7.74
C HIS A 227 37.01 -25.67 9.17
N ALA A 228 36.17 -25.91 10.18
CA ALA A 228 36.47 -25.61 11.59
C ALA A 228 37.63 -26.43 12.20
N GLN A 229 38.09 -27.51 11.56
CA GLN A 229 39.26 -28.26 12.02
C GLN A 229 40.59 -27.58 11.68
N ASP A 230 40.62 -26.88 10.54
CA ASP A 230 41.85 -26.32 9.97
C ASP A 230 41.93 -24.79 10.11
N ASP A 231 40.81 -24.14 10.42
CA ASP A 231 40.69 -22.68 10.54
C ASP A 231 40.12 -22.27 11.91
N PRO A 232 40.93 -21.64 12.79
CA PRO A 232 40.47 -21.18 14.10
C PRO A 232 39.44 -20.05 14.02
N GLU A 233 39.38 -19.28 12.92
CA GLU A 233 38.35 -18.26 12.70
C GLU A 233 37.02 -18.92 12.38
N ALA A 234 37.02 -19.93 11.49
CA ALA A 234 35.84 -20.75 11.22
C ALA A 234 35.34 -21.48 12.48
N GLN A 235 36.25 -21.96 13.34
CA GLN A 235 35.90 -22.58 14.61
C GLN A 235 35.21 -21.61 15.58
N ALA A 236 35.72 -20.37 15.68
CA ALA A 236 35.11 -19.34 16.51
C ALA A 236 33.71 -18.93 15.98
N GLU A 237 33.56 -18.77 14.67
CA GLU A 237 32.28 -18.47 14.04
C GLU A 237 31.28 -19.62 14.23
N PHE A 238 31.72 -20.88 14.10
CA PHE A 238 30.90 -22.06 14.34
C PHE A 238 30.30 -22.06 15.75
N HIS A 239 31.15 -21.85 16.77
CA HIS A 239 30.69 -21.77 18.17
C HIS A 239 29.72 -20.60 18.40
N ARG A 240 29.96 -19.45 17.76
CA ARG A 240 29.04 -18.30 17.83
C ARG A 240 27.67 -18.66 17.25
N CYS A 241 27.61 -19.27 16.07
CA CYS A 241 26.36 -19.69 15.45
C CYS A 241 25.61 -20.72 16.29
N GLN A 242 26.31 -21.67 16.92
CA GLN A 242 25.70 -22.66 17.82
C GLN A 242 25.08 -22.04 19.08
N LEU A 243 25.77 -21.08 19.69
CA LEU A 243 25.25 -20.35 20.86
C LEU A 243 24.01 -19.53 20.50
N GLU A 244 24.03 -18.88 19.34
CA GLU A 244 22.90 -18.09 18.85
C GLU A 244 21.69 -18.97 18.55
N LEU A 245 21.89 -20.12 17.88
CA LEU A 245 20.85 -21.11 17.61
C LEU A 245 20.22 -21.64 18.90
N SER A 246 21.04 -21.91 19.92
CA SER A 246 20.56 -22.40 21.22
C SER A 246 19.68 -21.38 21.93
N ARG A 247 20.06 -20.09 21.89
CA ARG A 247 19.26 -18.99 22.45
C ARG A 247 17.91 -18.86 21.77
N LEU A 248 17.89 -18.94 20.44
CA LEU A 248 16.66 -18.83 19.65
C LEU A 248 15.68 -19.98 19.95
N ILE A 249 16.19 -21.21 20.09
CA ILE A 249 15.36 -22.37 20.47
C ILE A 249 14.78 -22.18 21.88
N GLN A 250 15.57 -21.74 22.84
CA GLN A 250 15.11 -21.51 24.22
C GLN A 250 14.04 -20.41 24.32
N GLY A 251 14.20 -19.30 23.59
CA GLY A 251 13.21 -18.22 23.53
C GLY A 251 11.87 -18.66 22.93
N SER A 252 11.89 -19.54 21.93
CA SER A 252 10.68 -20.07 21.30
C SER A 252 9.85 -21.02 22.21
N GLN A 253 10.48 -21.65 23.20
CA GLN A 253 9.79 -22.54 24.14
C GLN A 253 9.09 -21.78 25.28
N GLN A 254 9.57 -20.59 25.63
CA GLN A 254 8.99 -19.77 26.70
C GLN A 254 7.73 -19.02 26.24
N SER A 255 7.62 -18.68 24.94
CA SER A 255 6.47 -17.97 24.37
C SER A 255 5.24 -18.86 24.11
N HIS A 256 5.37 -20.18 24.15
CA HIS A 256 4.26 -21.14 23.99
C HIS A 256 3.73 -21.68 25.33
N GLY A 257 4.28 -21.24 26.47
CA GLY A 257 3.96 -21.74 27.80
C GLY A 257 3.29 -20.74 28.73
N SER A 258 2.81 -19.59 28.23
CA SER A 258 2.13 -18.55 29.00
C SER A 258 0.73 -18.27 28.46
#